data_AF-A0A2P6V5F8-F1
#
_entry.id   AF-A0A2P6V5F8-F1
#
_cell.length_a   1.000
_cell.length_b   1.000
_cell.length_c   1.000
_cell.angle_alpha   90.00
_cell.angle_beta   90.00
_cell.angle_gamma   90.00
#
_symmetry.space_group_name_H-M   'P 1'
#
loop_
_entity.id
_entity.type
_entity.pdbx_description
1 polymer ?
#
loop_
_entity_poly.entity_id
_entity_poly.type
_entity_poly.pdbx_seq_one_letter_code
_entity_poly.pdbx_strand_id
1 'polypeptide(L)'
;MAAVEPAVPPRAAAAAAALRASSAAAGSAADAAVEPAIPVELDDAFTGLACEQGLMTVAGFGSLLSETSARSTFPQLRDFRQGRLRGWRRVFAHQCDIFFARGIAHPETREVSSLSVEEHPESEIVVSLFEVEATPESVAAFIEREHEFRFVTVEPLQPDGSAAIGRRAVVCARWNDEAYRQRRCPPHEWQRRYGTHGFTHIWTDDVLPCRVYLRHCVLAAQRLGFAAYASFLDGTWLSDRRTTVRQYLAANPDIMDELPPASLIGSQSTTVQHPPMIALGAANPPAVASGVRSSATSVAPTMVLPDFARLLASAAAAKTATVDPAEDDRTSPVFVVSEVVNGSGGRTGCFLYRGSLLAPQPRSRTPDHGPWPLAAAGGCLEAAEEQLVPQAGLEDGKQPNWAALEGQQLTLYFSYEQGSPKAKQRAPRTPAAPWRVSLRDADDEMLFCLRGLPQRLRLDAGARLAVWGPSVAVAFPTPEDAHVFAQGVCCVEVQERSLAGTPQAALLAAHAAERRLRCALPPAGMPPSMPLMPRAYLPSMGAAPACPPASPASPDLVGCLPRVGGKRRAEAPLPALLMTPTVKPRFGAPSMITPTCSSDLDA
;
A
#
# COMPACT_ATOMS: atom_id res chain seq x y z
N MET A 1 -3.39 -61.11 60.55
CA MET A 1 -3.34 -59.88 59.73
C MET A 1 -2.03 -59.18 60.06
N ALA A 2 -1.28 -58.76 59.03
CA ALA A 2 0.08 -58.19 59.04
C ALA A 2 1.19 -59.17 58.57
N ALA A 3 1.50 -59.10 57.27
CA ALA A 3 2.74 -59.56 56.62
C ALA A 3 2.93 -58.62 55.41
N VAL A 4 3.78 -57.60 55.52
CA VAL A 4 5.19 -57.57 55.06
C VAL A 4 5.32 -57.98 53.58
N GLU A 5 5.35 -56.98 52.69
CA GLU A 5 5.84 -57.10 51.31
C GLU A 5 7.24 -56.43 51.18
N PRO A 6 8.13 -56.98 50.33
CA PRO A 6 9.50 -56.51 50.18
C PRO A 6 9.69 -55.45 49.08
N ALA A 7 10.76 -54.66 49.26
CA ALA A 7 11.19 -53.57 48.39
C ALA A 7 11.79 -54.01 47.05
N VAL A 8 11.50 -53.25 45.99
CA VAL A 8 12.16 -53.29 44.67
C VAL A 8 12.90 -51.95 44.45
N PRO A 9 14.18 -51.94 44.00
CA PRO A 9 14.95 -50.70 43.84
C PRO A 9 14.69 -50.01 42.48
N PRO A 10 14.73 -48.66 42.40
CA PRO A 10 14.43 -47.94 41.17
C PRO A 10 15.69 -47.76 40.31
N ARG A 11 15.76 -48.46 39.18
CA ARG A 11 16.79 -48.26 38.15
C ARG A 11 16.22 -47.79 36.80
N ALA A 12 15.25 -46.88 36.86
CA ALA A 12 14.63 -46.26 35.67
C ALA A 12 14.60 -44.72 35.69
N ALA A 13 15.20 -44.06 36.69
CA ALA A 13 15.24 -42.59 36.77
C ALA A 13 16.57 -41.95 36.32
N ALA A 14 17.64 -42.73 36.12
CA ALA A 14 18.98 -42.19 35.84
C ALA A 14 19.31 -42.04 34.34
N ALA A 15 18.56 -42.66 33.43
CA ALA A 15 18.84 -42.58 31.99
C ALA A 15 18.25 -41.34 31.30
N ALA A 16 17.22 -40.71 31.88
CA ALA A 16 16.60 -39.50 31.32
C ALA A 16 17.34 -38.20 31.69
N ALA A 17 18.23 -38.23 32.68
CA ALA A 17 19.03 -37.06 33.11
C ALA A 17 20.32 -36.88 32.28
N ALA A 18 20.86 -37.96 31.68
CA ALA A 18 22.12 -37.89 30.95
C ALA A 18 21.99 -37.40 29.49
N LEU A 19 20.81 -37.54 28.85
CA LEU A 19 20.58 -36.98 27.51
C LEU A 19 20.23 -35.49 27.48
N ARG A 20 19.93 -34.87 28.63
CA ARG A 20 19.74 -33.42 28.75
C ARG A 20 21.05 -32.65 29.00
N ALA A 21 22.14 -33.34 29.35
CA ALA A 21 23.42 -32.71 29.69
C ALA A 21 24.41 -32.63 28.50
N SER A 22 24.18 -33.33 27.38
CA SER A 22 25.06 -33.30 26.20
C SER A 22 24.55 -32.44 25.03
N SER A 23 23.37 -31.82 25.16
CA SER A 23 22.87 -30.78 24.24
C SER A 23 23.33 -29.36 24.62
N ALA A 24 24.02 -29.20 25.75
CA ALA A 24 24.37 -27.89 26.32
C ALA A 24 25.78 -27.39 25.96
N ALA A 25 26.47 -28.02 24.99
CA ALA A 25 27.86 -27.69 24.65
C ALA A 25 28.11 -27.33 23.17
N ALA A 26 27.06 -27.07 22.38
CA ALA A 26 27.22 -26.55 21.02
C ALA A 26 26.06 -25.60 20.67
N GLY A 27 26.35 -24.30 20.66
CA GLY A 27 25.49 -23.26 20.09
C GLY A 27 24.74 -22.39 21.09
N SER A 28 25.33 -21.26 21.45
CA SER A 28 24.62 -19.97 21.59
C SER A 28 25.67 -18.93 21.98
N ALA A 29 26.21 -18.24 20.97
CA ALA A 29 26.71 -16.89 21.21
C ALA A 29 25.47 -16.08 21.58
N ALA A 30 25.34 -15.81 22.87
CA ALA A 30 24.15 -15.30 23.50
C ALA A 30 23.59 -14.07 22.77
N ASP A 31 22.27 -14.11 22.53
CA ASP A 31 21.38 -12.95 22.61
C ASP A 31 21.73 -12.16 23.87
N ALA A 32 22.65 -11.21 23.75
CA ALA A 32 22.66 -10.07 24.64
C ALA A 32 21.41 -9.27 24.26
N ALA A 33 20.31 -9.53 24.96
CA ALA A 33 19.13 -8.68 24.89
C ALA A 33 19.61 -7.24 25.13
N VAL A 34 19.68 -6.44 24.07
CA VAL A 34 20.03 -5.02 24.16
C VAL A 34 18.95 -4.40 25.03
N GLU A 35 19.32 -4.08 26.27
CA GLU A 35 18.44 -3.41 27.21
C GLU A 35 18.01 -2.08 26.55
N PRO A 36 16.71 -1.77 26.47
CA PRO A 36 16.27 -0.58 25.76
C PRO A 36 16.83 0.66 26.44
N ALA A 37 17.71 1.37 25.72
CA ALA A 37 18.25 2.64 26.19
C ALA A 37 17.10 3.61 26.51
N ILE A 38 17.20 4.29 27.66
CA ILE A 38 16.19 5.27 28.09
C ILE A 38 16.11 6.36 27.02
N PRO A 39 14.92 6.63 26.43
CA PRO A 39 14.79 7.66 25.43
C PRO A 39 15.12 9.04 26.00
N VAL A 40 15.97 9.77 25.27
CA VAL A 40 16.39 11.12 25.64
C VAL A 40 15.62 12.12 24.77
N GLU A 41 14.91 13.04 25.40
CA GLU A 41 14.24 14.14 24.71
C GLU A 41 15.28 15.11 24.12
N LEU A 42 15.07 15.50 22.86
CA LEU A 42 15.95 16.40 22.13
C LEU A 42 15.61 17.87 22.40
N ASP A 43 16.62 18.74 22.32
CA ASP A 43 16.40 20.17 22.19
C ASP A 43 15.90 20.53 20.79
N ASP A 44 15.50 21.78 20.53
CA ASP A 44 14.99 22.20 19.23
C ASP A 44 16.10 22.38 18.16
N ALA A 45 17.36 22.07 18.50
CA ALA A 45 18.49 22.01 17.57
C ALA A 45 18.88 20.56 17.22
N PHE A 46 18.26 19.56 17.86
CA PHE A 46 18.57 18.14 17.76
C PHE A 46 20.05 17.85 18.05
N THR A 47 20.59 18.54 19.06
CA THR A 47 22.00 18.47 19.43
C THR A 47 22.44 17.03 19.69
N GLY A 48 23.55 16.63 19.05
CA GLY A 48 24.15 15.30 19.24
C GLY A 48 23.53 14.17 18.42
N LEU A 49 22.52 14.45 17.58
CA LEU A 49 21.92 13.44 16.71
C LEU A 49 22.69 13.25 15.39
N ALA A 50 23.37 14.29 14.91
CA ALA A 50 24.10 14.25 13.66
C ALA A 50 25.30 13.30 13.73
N CYS A 51 25.47 12.45 12.72
CA CYS A 51 26.68 11.65 12.56
C CYS A 51 27.84 12.49 11.97
N GLU A 52 29.02 11.90 11.85
CA GLU A 52 30.23 12.57 11.32
C GLU A 52 30.05 13.15 9.91
N GLN A 53 29.10 12.62 9.13
CA GLN A 53 28.74 13.11 7.80
C GLN A 53 27.74 14.27 7.83
N GLY A 54 27.35 14.77 9.01
CA GLY A 54 26.36 15.83 9.16
C GLY A 54 24.93 15.40 8.83
N LEU A 55 24.63 14.10 8.90
CA LEU A 55 23.29 13.55 8.66
C LEU A 55 22.64 13.14 9.98
N MET A 56 21.33 13.32 10.10
CA MET A 56 20.52 12.75 11.16
C MET A 56 19.57 11.68 10.61
N THR A 57 19.29 10.66 11.40
CA THR A 57 18.37 9.59 11.03
C THR A 57 16.99 9.88 11.61
N VAL A 58 15.94 9.79 10.80
CA VAL A 58 14.55 9.94 11.23
C VAL A 58 13.87 8.56 11.22
N ALA A 59 13.11 8.26 12.27
CA ALA A 59 12.26 7.07 12.36
C ALA A 59 10.79 7.42 12.12
N GLY A 60 10.25 7.05 10.96
CA GLY A 60 8.85 7.28 10.61
C GLY A 60 7.94 6.12 11.00
N PHE A 61 6.80 6.40 11.65
CA PHE A 61 5.90 5.34 12.14
C PHE A 61 4.44 5.45 11.66
N GLY A 62 4.04 6.60 11.10
CA GLY A 62 2.70 6.85 10.55
C GLY A 62 2.76 7.15 9.06
N SER A 63 2.35 8.35 8.65
CA SER A 63 2.45 8.79 7.25
C SER A 63 3.87 8.73 6.70
N LEU A 64 4.88 8.92 7.56
CA LEU A 64 6.30 8.83 7.19
C LEU A 64 6.78 7.40 6.86
N LEU A 65 5.93 6.37 7.01
CA LEU A 65 6.16 5.05 6.41
C LEU A 65 6.15 5.13 4.87
N SER A 66 5.59 6.20 4.28
CA SER A 66 5.65 6.49 2.85
C SER A 66 6.82 7.41 2.54
N GLU A 67 7.71 6.96 1.66
CA GLU A 67 8.81 7.80 1.15
C GLU A 67 8.30 9.08 0.48
N THR A 68 7.18 9.00 -0.26
CA THR A 68 6.55 10.19 -0.87
C THR A 68 6.13 11.21 0.18
N SER A 69 5.53 10.75 1.29
CA SER A 69 5.14 11.63 2.41
C SER A 69 6.35 12.19 3.14
N ALA A 70 7.42 11.40 3.29
CA ALA A 70 8.68 11.87 3.87
C ALA A 70 9.35 12.92 2.98
N ARG A 71 9.35 12.72 1.66
CA ARG A 71 9.91 13.67 0.68
C ARG A 71 9.16 14.98 0.56
N SER A 72 7.89 15.04 0.98
CA SER A 72 7.18 16.34 1.04
C SER A 72 7.77 17.28 2.09
N THR A 73 8.46 16.74 3.09
CA THR A 73 9.17 17.52 4.13
C THR A 73 10.67 17.52 3.88
N PHE A 74 11.23 16.38 3.44
CA PHE A 74 12.66 16.23 3.17
C PHE A 74 12.90 15.78 1.71
N PRO A 75 12.83 16.70 0.73
CA PRO A 75 12.93 16.34 -0.69
C PRO A 75 14.19 15.55 -1.04
N GLN A 76 15.29 15.83 -0.33
CA GLN A 76 16.61 15.25 -0.53
C GLN A 76 16.95 14.09 0.43
N LEU A 77 15.95 13.50 1.11
CA LEU A 77 16.20 12.36 2.00
C LEU A 77 16.91 11.22 1.25
N ARG A 78 17.74 10.48 2.00
CA ARG A 78 18.58 9.38 1.52
C ARG A 78 18.27 8.09 2.28
N ASP A 79 18.64 6.97 1.66
CA ASP A 79 18.64 5.63 2.27
C ASP A 79 17.34 5.27 3.04
N PHE A 80 16.21 5.48 2.37
CA PHE A 80 14.89 5.12 2.89
C PHE A 80 14.74 3.59 2.98
N ARG A 81 14.64 3.07 4.20
CA ARG A 81 14.65 1.63 4.51
C ARG A 81 13.75 1.29 5.69
N GLN A 82 13.61 0.01 6.00
CA GLN A 82 12.90 -0.45 7.21
C GLN A 82 13.85 -0.50 8.42
N GLY A 83 13.27 -0.42 9.61
CA GLY A 83 13.91 -0.76 10.88
C GLY A 83 12.88 -1.15 11.93
N ARG A 84 13.33 -1.49 13.13
CA ARG A 84 12.47 -1.85 14.26
C ARG A 84 12.78 -1.01 15.49
N LEU A 85 11.76 -0.66 16.26
CA LEU A 85 11.88 -0.02 17.57
C LEU A 85 11.24 -0.92 18.63
N ARG A 86 12.04 -1.40 19.59
CA ARG A 86 11.58 -2.13 20.79
C ARG A 86 11.26 -1.17 21.91
N GLY A 87 10.28 -1.51 22.74
CA GLY A 87 9.81 -0.67 23.82
C GLY A 87 8.86 0.44 23.37
N TRP A 88 8.27 0.33 22.18
CA TRP A 88 7.41 1.36 21.59
C TRP A 88 6.15 0.75 21.00
N ARG A 89 5.03 1.47 21.11
CA ARG A 89 3.79 1.15 20.40
C ARG A 89 3.19 2.38 19.72
N ARG A 90 2.39 2.14 18.69
CA ARG A 90 1.62 3.18 17.99
C ARG A 90 0.21 3.30 18.59
N VAL A 91 -0.27 4.53 18.77
CA VAL A 91 -1.61 4.82 19.32
C VAL A 91 -2.28 5.99 18.59
N PHE A 92 -3.52 5.79 18.16
CA PHE A 92 -4.42 6.85 17.69
C PHE A 92 -5.10 7.56 18.87
N ALA A 93 -4.41 8.51 19.50
CA ALA A 93 -4.87 9.24 20.68
C ALA A 93 -4.59 10.76 20.61
N HIS A 94 -4.47 11.32 19.41
CA HIS A 94 -4.00 12.69 19.19
C HIS A 94 -4.94 13.47 18.26
N GLN A 95 -5.53 14.55 18.76
CA GLN A 95 -6.40 15.45 18.00
C GLN A 95 -5.56 16.49 17.25
N CYS A 96 -5.30 16.24 15.98
CA CYS A 96 -4.42 17.07 15.16
C CYS A 96 -5.18 18.21 14.49
N ASP A 97 -4.73 19.45 14.67
CA ASP A 97 -5.43 20.65 14.18
C ASP A 97 -5.62 20.64 12.65
N ILE A 98 -4.62 20.14 11.94
CA ILE A 98 -4.57 20.12 10.48
C ILE A 98 -5.70 19.29 9.87
N PHE A 99 -6.25 18.31 10.61
CA PHE A 99 -7.37 17.50 10.12
C PHE A 99 -8.67 18.29 10.08
N PHE A 100 -8.86 19.20 11.03
CA PHE A 100 -9.99 20.13 11.05
C PHE A 100 -9.81 21.20 9.98
N ALA A 101 -8.61 21.79 9.87
CA ALA A 101 -8.30 22.79 8.86
C ALA A 101 -8.48 22.26 7.42
N ARG A 102 -8.23 20.97 7.20
CA ARG A 102 -8.39 20.30 5.90
C ARG A 102 -9.79 19.73 5.66
N GLY A 103 -10.69 19.79 6.65
CA GLY A 103 -12.03 19.22 6.55
C GLY A 103 -12.06 17.70 6.42
N ILE A 104 -11.08 16.99 6.99
CA ILE A 104 -11.02 15.51 6.99
C ILE A 104 -11.31 14.91 8.37
N ALA A 105 -11.45 15.74 9.40
CA ALA A 105 -11.91 15.33 10.72
C ALA A 105 -13.44 15.18 10.71
N HIS A 106 -13.96 14.16 11.41
CA HIS A 106 -15.40 14.01 11.68
C HIS A 106 -15.67 14.16 13.19
N PRO A 107 -15.93 15.39 13.67
CA PRO A 107 -16.13 15.64 15.10
C PRO A 107 -17.34 14.90 15.67
N GLU A 108 -18.41 14.77 14.89
CA GLU A 108 -19.67 14.12 15.29
C GLU A 108 -19.49 12.64 15.63
N THR A 109 -18.63 11.94 14.87
CA THR A 109 -18.28 10.53 15.10
C THR A 109 -17.00 10.35 15.91
N ARG A 110 -16.33 11.45 16.27
CA ARG A 110 -15.02 11.51 16.92
C ARG A 110 -13.88 10.88 16.10
N GLU A 111 -14.05 10.65 14.81
CA GLU A 111 -12.99 10.16 13.91
C GLU A 111 -12.06 11.32 13.52
N VAL A 112 -11.25 11.74 14.49
CA VAL A 112 -10.42 12.95 14.44
C VAL A 112 -8.95 12.70 14.79
N SER A 113 -8.62 11.49 15.22
CA SER A 113 -7.29 11.19 15.74
C SER A 113 -6.26 11.00 14.63
N SER A 114 -5.09 11.63 14.79
CA SER A 114 -3.84 11.23 14.14
C SER A 114 -3.09 10.21 15.01
N LEU A 115 -1.90 9.83 14.57
CA LEU A 115 -1.12 8.74 15.15
C LEU A 115 0.06 9.29 15.96
N SER A 116 0.36 8.64 17.08
CA SER A 116 1.52 8.91 17.92
C SER A 116 2.23 7.61 18.30
N VAL A 117 3.44 7.70 18.85
CA VAL A 117 4.06 6.58 19.57
C VAL A 117 4.24 6.91 21.04
N GLU A 118 4.12 5.89 21.88
CA GLU A 118 4.40 5.97 23.31
C GLU A 118 5.27 4.79 23.74
N GLU A 119 6.00 4.99 24.83
CA GLU A 119 6.84 3.96 25.44
C GLU A 119 5.95 2.82 25.95
N HIS A 120 6.32 1.60 25.59
CA HIS A 120 5.65 0.38 25.99
C HIS A 120 6.64 -0.79 25.93
N PRO A 121 7.27 -1.18 27.06
CA PRO A 121 8.42 -2.10 27.10
C PRO A 121 8.23 -3.42 26.38
N GLU A 122 7.00 -3.94 26.33
CA GLU A 122 6.66 -5.24 25.75
C GLU A 122 6.31 -5.16 24.25
N SER A 123 6.32 -3.97 23.65
CA SER A 123 5.94 -3.78 22.25
C SER A 123 7.13 -3.54 21.34
N GLU A 124 6.97 -3.92 20.08
CA GLU A 124 7.91 -3.61 19.01
C GLU A 124 7.13 -3.14 17.78
N ILE A 125 7.64 -2.11 17.12
CA ILE A 125 7.06 -1.59 15.88
C ILE A 125 8.10 -1.57 14.76
N VAL A 126 7.67 -1.89 13.55
CA VAL A 126 8.41 -1.63 12.32
C VAL A 126 8.21 -0.18 11.91
N VAL A 127 9.32 0.50 11.59
CA VAL A 127 9.37 1.91 11.19
C VAL A 127 10.08 2.04 9.83
N SER A 128 9.89 3.17 9.17
CA SER A 128 10.83 3.61 8.14
C SER A 128 12.00 4.31 8.81
N LEU A 129 13.19 4.17 8.24
CA LEU A 129 14.40 4.89 8.59
C LEU A 129 14.90 5.60 7.34
N PHE A 130 15.32 6.86 7.49
CA PHE A 130 15.93 7.62 6.41
C PHE A 130 16.80 8.73 6.95
N GLU A 131 17.77 9.15 6.14
CA GLU A 131 18.76 10.15 6.49
C GLU A 131 18.40 11.49 5.85
N VAL A 132 18.56 12.54 6.65
CA VAL A 132 18.40 13.94 6.23
C VAL A 132 19.61 14.74 6.70
N GLU A 133 19.91 15.84 6.03
CA GLU A 133 20.97 16.74 6.47
C GLU A 133 20.58 17.37 7.82
N ALA A 134 21.48 17.33 8.80
CA ALA A 134 21.24 17.86 10.14
C ALA A 134 21.49 19.38 10.16
N THR A 135 20.79 20.11 9.28
CA THR A 135 20.86 21.58 9.20
C THR A 135 19.73 22.21 10.01
N PRO A 136 19.88 23.47 10.45
CA PRO A 136 18.80 24.20 11.12
C PRO A 136 17.49 24.21 10.32
N GLU A 137 17.55 24.29 8.99
CA GLU A 137 16.38 24.31 8.11
C GLU A 137 15.66 22.95 8.11
N SER A 138 16.40 21.85 8.06
CA SER A 138 15.82 20.50 8.10
C SER A 138 15.20 20.20 9.46
N VAL A 139 15.85 20.62 10.54
CA VAL A 139 15.30 20.50 11.89
C VAL A 139 14.03 21.35 12.05
N ALA A 140 14.06 22.61 11.61
CA ALA A 140 12.89 23.49 11.64
C ALA A 140 11.73 22.95 10.81
N ALA A 141 11.99 22.44 9.60
CA ALA A 141 10.96 21.81 8.76
C ALA A 141 10.34 20.58 9.43
N PHE A 142 11.13 19.81 10.19
CA PHE A 142 10.60 18.66 10.93
C PHE A 142 9.75 19.10 12.12
N ILE A 143 10.23 20.08 12.90
CA ILE A 143 9.49 20.67 14.02
C ILE A 143 8.19 21.30 13.53
N GLU A 144 8.18 21.98 12.40
CA GLU A 144 6.97 22.56 11.82
C GLU A 144 5.96 21.48 11.42
N ARG A 145 6.44 20.41 10.78
CA ARG A 145 5.58 19.28 10.37
C ARG A 145 4.97 18.56 11.57
N GLU A 146 5.74 18.33 12.62
CA GLU A 146 5.37 17.51 13.77
C GLU A 146 5.30 18.36 15.06
N HIS A 147 4.80 19.60 14.93
CA HIS A 147 4.81 20.66 15.94
C HIS A 147 4.26 20.22 17.30
N GLU A 148 3.25 19.37 17.27
CA GLU A 148 2.51 18.89 18.44
C GLU A 148 3.28 17.85 19.25
N PHE A 149 4.30 17.21 18.67
CA PHE A 149 5.01 16.08 19.26
C PHE A 149 6.28 16.50 20.01
N ARG A 150 6.66 15.68 21.01
CA ARG A 150 8.03 15.71 21.55
C ARG A 150 8.95 14.90 20.65
N PHE A 151 10.20 15.33 20.52
CA PHE A 151 11.21 14.62 19.75
C PHE A 151 12.13 13.88 20.69
N VAL A 152 12.26 12.57 20.50
CA VAL A 152 13.08 11.72 21.37
C VAL A 152 14.05 10.90 20.53
N THR A 153 15.19 10.61 21.14
CA THR A 153 16.23 9.79 20.55
C THR A 153 15.97 8.31 20.84
N VAL A 154 16.06 7.48 19.81
CA VAL A 154 15.89 6.02 19.90
C VAL A 154 17.05 5.28 19.24
N GLU A 155 17.23 4.02 19.60
CA GLU A 155 18.22 3.12 19.02
C GLU A 155 17.52 2.08 18.15
N PRO A 156 17.41 2.33 16.83
CA PRO A 156 16.72 1.41 15.94
C PRO A 156 17.51 0.13 15.71
N LEU A 157 16.76 -0.96 15.58
CA LEU A 157 17.27 -2.27 15.20
C LEU A 157 17.13 -2.50 13.70
N GLN A 158 17.93 -3.44 13.19
CA GLN A 158 17.83 -3.98 11.85
C GLN A 158 16.41 -4.52 11.55
N PRO A 159 16.00 -4.63 10.27
CA PRO A 159 14.68 -5.16 9.89
C PRO A 159 14.38 -6.57 10.39
N ASP A 160 15.40 -7.39 10.66
CA ASP A 160 15.28 -8.73 11.23
C ASP A 160 15.26 -8.73 12.78
N GLY A 161 15.47 -7.58 13.41
CA GLY A 161 15.51 -7.41 14.86
C GLY A 161 16.80 -7.92 15.52
N SER A 162 17.81 -8.32 14.75
CA SER A 162 19.01 -9.00 15.25
C SER A 162 19.97 -8.08 16.01
N ALA A 163 20.16 -6.85 15.54
CA ALA A 163 21.15 -5.92 16.10
C ALA A 163 20.72 -4.46 15.95
N ALA A 164 21.27 -3.59 16.80
CA ALA A 164 21.17 -2.14 16.61
C ALA A 164 21.88 -1.74 15.31
N ILE A 165 21.33 -0.75 14.61
CA ILE A 165 21.91 -0.21 13.36
C ILE A 165 23.20 0.57 13.63
N GLY A 166 23.49 0.90 14.90
CA GLY A 166 24.69 1.63 15.31
C GLY A 166 24.59 3.14 15.14
N ARG A 167 23.43 3.67 14.72
CA ARG A 167 23.11 5.10 14.69
C ARG A 167 21.79 5.35 15.38
N ARG A 168 21.76 6.39 16.21
CA ARG A 168 20.54 6.87 16.85
C ARG A 168 19.63 7.55 15.82
N ALA A 169 18.33 7.45 16.04
CA ALA A 169 17.31 8.10 15.24
C ALA A 169 16.43 9.00 16.10
N VAL A 170 15.86 10.02 15.50
CA VAL A 170 14.78 10.81 16.11
C VAL A 170 13.42 10.20 15.78
N VAL A 171 12.55 10.11 16.77
CA VAL A 171 11.13 9.74 16.59
C VAL A 171 10.24 10.77 17.28
N CYS A 172 9.08 11.05 16.69
CA CYS A 172 8.05 11.91 17.29
C CYS A 172 7.23 11.08 18.27
N ALA A 173 7.34 11.35 19.56
CA ALA A 173 6.58 10.64 20.59
C ALA A 173 5.43 11.50 21.11
N ARG A 174 4.42 10.82 21.68
CA ARG A 174 3.34 11.44 22.44
C ARG A 174 3.93 12.41 23.45
N TRP A 175 3.35 13.61 23.50
CA TRP A 175 3.64 14.60 24.51
C TRP A 175 2.51 14.65 25.56
N ASN A 176 2.60 15.58 26.50
CA ASN A 176 1.48 15.92 27.38
C ASN A 176 1.05 17.37 27.08
N ASP A 177 -0.23 17.67 27.29
CA ASP A 177 -0.81 18.97 26.93
C ASP A 177 -0.13 20.14 27.67
N GLU A 178 0.21 19.94 28.95
CA GLU A 178 0.83 20.97 29.78
C GLU A 178 2.18 21.40 29.23
N ALA A 179 3.07 20.43 28.98
CA ALA A 179 4.40 20.68 28.44
C ALA A 179 4.34 21.21 27.00
N TYR A 180 3.44 20.69 26.16
CA TYR A 180 3.22 21.22 24.81
C TYR A 180 2.80 22.70 24.84
N ARG A 181 1.84 23.06 25.69
CA ARG A 181 1.39 24.45 25.87
C ARG A 181 2.49 25.38 26.36
N GLN A 182 3.28 24.91 27.33
CA GLN A 182 4.38 25.70 27.89
C GLN A 182 5.50 25.94 26.87
N ARG A 183 5.83 24.93 26.06
CA ARG A 183 7.03 24.97 25.21
C ARG A 183 6.76 25.40 23.77
N ARG A 184 5.64 25.02 23.17
CA ARG A 184 5.36 25.25 21.74
C ARG A 184 4.01 25.86 21.42
N CYS A 185 3.04 25.79 22.32
CA CYS A 185 1.68 26.29 22.06
C CYS A 185 1.23 27.29 23.13
N PRO A 186 1.81 28.52 23.14
CA PRO A 186 1.40 29.56 24.08
C PRO A 186 -0.10 29.89 23.94
N PRO A 187 -0.74 30.55 24.92
CA PRO A 187 -2.20 30.67 24.97
C PRO A 187 -2.88 31.21 23.69
N HIS A 188 -2.26 32.15 22.99
CA HIS A 188 -2.79 32.70 21.74
C HIS A 188 -2.72 31.69 20.58
N GLU A 189 -1.66 30.90 20.51
CA GLU A 189 -1.52 29.79 19.54
C GLU A 189 -2.53 28.69 19.82
N TRP A 190 -2.73 28.32 21.09
CA TRP A 190 -3.75 27.36 21.49
C TRP A 190 -5.15 27.82 21.07
N GLN A 191 -5.49 29.08 21.37
CA GLN A 191 -6.77 29.65 20.99
C GLN A 191 -6.98 29.65 19.47
N ARG A 192 -5.92 29.96 18.69
CA ARG A 192 -5.98 29.96 17.23
C ARG A 192 -6.20 28.55 16.65
N ARG A 193 -5.47 27.55 17.15
CA ARG A 193 -5.48 26.18 16.60
C ARG A 193 -6.67 25.36 17.09
N TYR A 194 -7.00 25.47 18.37
CA TYR A 194 -7.91 24.54 19.04
C TYR A 194 -9.11 25.24 19.69
N GLY A 195 -9.01 26.53 19.96
CA GLY A 195 -10.09 27.30 20.60
C GLY A 195 -11.38 27.33 19.78
N THR A 196 -11.28 27.34 18.46
CA THR A 196 -12.43 27.25 17.52
C THR A 196 -13.16 25.91 17.56
N HIS A 197 -12.50 24.87 18.07
CA HIS A 197 -13.04 23.51 18.17
C HIS A 197 -13.45 23.13 19.59
N GLY A 198 -13.23 24.03 20.57
CA GLY A 198 -13.57 23.79 21.97
C GLY A 198 -12.67 22.78 22.67
N PHE A 199 -11.48 22.48 22.14
CA PHE A 199 -10.61 21.48 22.77
C PHE A 199 -9.91 22.03 24.00
N THR A 200 -10.01 21.24 25.06
CA THR A 200 -9.26 21.42 26.30
C THR A 200 -8.02 20.54 26.37
N HIS A 201 -7.89 19.54 25.49
CA HIS A 201 -6.79 18.58 25.41
C HIS A 201 -6.63 18.09 23.97
N ILE A 202 -5.40 17.88 23.50
CA ILE A 202 -5.14 17.23 22.20
C ILE A 202 -4.72 15.77 22.37
N TRP A 203 -4.24 15.38 23.54
CA TRP A 203 -3.91 13.99 23.87
C TRP A 203 -5.04 13.35 24.67
N THR A 204 -5.86 12.51 24.04
CA THR A 204 -7.08 11.95 24.67
C THR A 204 -7.34 10.50 24.31
N ASP A 205 -8.08 9.83 25.20
CA ASP A 205 -8.38 8.40 25.14
C ASP A 205 -9.80 8.12 24.61
N ASP A 206 -10.50 9.15 24.11
CA ASP A 206 -11.92 9.10 23.73
C ASP A 206 -12.20 9.53 22.28
N VAL A 207 -11.24 9.30 21.39
CA VAL A 207 -11.30 9.62 19.95
C VAL A 207 -11.03 8.40 19.07
N LEU A 208 -11.54 8.43 17.84
CA LEU A 208 -11.32 7.41 16.83
C LEU A 208 -10.34 7.91 15.75
N PRO A 209 -9.67 7.01 15.00
CA PRO A 209 -8.78 7.41 13.92
C PRO A 209 -9.52 8.24 12.88
N CYS A 210 -8.92 9.34 12.42
CA CYS A 210 -9.39 10.01 11.21
C CYS A 210 -9.29 9.03 10.04
N ARG A 211 -10.42 8.78 9.37
CA ARG A 211 -10.57 7.72 8.35
C ARG A 211 -9.58 7.86 7.20
N VAL A 212 -9.53 9.05 6.60
CA VAL A 212 -8.61 9.40 5.50
C VAL A 212 -7.15 9.17 5.90
N TYR A 213 -6.78 9.59 7.11
CA TYR A 213 -5.41 9.47 7.59
C TYR A 213 -5.04 8.04 7.97
N LEU A 214 -5.97 7.29 8.60
CA LEU A 214 -5.79 5.87 8.90
C LEU A 214 -5.53 5.08 7.60
N ARG A 215 -6.39 5.26 6.59
CA ARG A 215 -6.20 4.63 5.28
C ARG A 215 -4.83 4.97 4.68
N HIS A 216 -4.43 6.25 4.72
CA HIS A 216 -3.12 6.66 4.23
C HIS A 216 -1.97 5.90 4.92
N CYS A 217 -2.01 5.77 6.26
CA CYS A 217 -0.99 5.05 7.01
C CYS A 217 -0.99 3.55 6.72
N VAL A 218 -2.16 2.92 6.58
CA VAL A 218 -2.30 1.50 6.21
C VAL A 218 -1.67 1.24 4.84
N LEU A 219 -1.99 2.08 3.84
CA LEU A 219 -1.42 1.96 2.51
C LEU A 219 0.08 2.27 2.48
N ALA A 220 0.56 3.19 3.33
CA ALA A 220 1.99 3.47 3.48
C ALA A 220 2.73 2.24 4.05
N ALA A 221 2.20 1.64 5.11
CA ALA A 221 2.74 0.41 5.71
C ALA A 221 2.74 -0.76 4.72
N GLN A 222 1.64 -0.94 3.97
CA GLN A 222 1.52 -1.97 2.94
C GLN A 222 2.60 -1.83 1.86
N ARG A 223 2.84 -0.61 1.37
CA ARG A 223 3.88 -0.34 0.36
C ARG A 223 5.28 -0.49 0.92
N LEU A 224 5.48 -0.19 2.20
CA LEU A 224 6.78 -0.36 2.85
C LEU A 224 7.18 -1.83 2.92
N GLY A 225 6.23 -2.74 3.11
CA GLY A 225 6.41 -4.19 2.99
C GLY A 225 5.56 -5.00 3.97
N PHE A 226 5.56 -6.32 3.82
CA PHE A 226 4.70 -7.22 4.62
C PHE A 226 4.92 -7.07 6.14
N ALA A 227 6.18 -7.03 6.59
CA ALA A 227 6.51 -6.86 8.01
C ALA A 227 5.98 -5.53 8.57
N ALA A 228 6.09 -4.44 7.80
CA ALA A 228 5.57 -3.14 8.18
C ALA A 228 4.03 -3.13 8.23
N TYR A 229 3.39 -3.76 7.25
CA TYR A 229 1.94 -3.90 7.20
C TYR A 229 1.39 -4.69 8.39
N ALA A 230 1.93 -5.88 8.66
CA ALA A 230 1.54 -6.69 9.81
C ALA A 230 1.77 -5.93 11.13
N SER A 231 2.96 -5.34 11.29
CA SER A 231 3.28 -4.51 12.46
C SER A 231 2.34 -3.31 12.60
N PHE A 232 1.90 -2.69 11.51
CA PHE A 232 0.97 -1.56 11.58
C PHE A 232 -0.43 -2.01 11.99
N LEU A 233 -0.92 -3.13 11.46
CA LEU A 233 -2.27 -3.62 11.79
C LEU A 233 -2.37 -4.17 13.21
N ASP A 234 -1.35 -4.87 13.68
CA ASP A 234 -1.35 -5.59 14.97
C ASP A 234 -0.66 -4.83 16.09
N GLY A 235 0.33 -4.00 15.76
CA GLY A 235 1.12 -3.19 16.70
C GLY A 235 0.65 -1.73 16.83
N THR A 236 -0.52 -1.40 16.28
CA THR A 236 -1.14 -0.07 16.41
C THR A 236 -2.50 -0.19 17.07
N TRP A 237 -2.73 0.67 18.07
CA TRP A 237 -3.91 0.64 18.92
C TRP A 237 -4.74 1.91 18.74
N LEU A 238 -6.04 1.82 19.02
CA LEU A 238 -6.90 2.97 19.21
C LEU A 238 -6.59 3.69 20.52
N SER A 239 -7.24 4.83 20.74
CA SER A 239 -7.16 5.64 21.95
C SER A 239 -7.47 4.84 23.23
N ASP A 240 -8.30 3.80 23.13
CA ASP A 240 -8.63 2.89 24.22
C ASP A 240 -7.49 1.94 24.65
N ARG A 241 -6.41 1.86 23.83
CA ARG A 241 -5.26 0.93 24.02
C ARG A 241 -5.66 -0.54 24.12
N ARG A 242 -6.82 -0.90 23.58
CA ARG A 242 -7.40 -2.25 23.65
C ARG A 242 -7.84 -2.77 22.29
N THR A 243 -8.22 -1.87 21.39
CA THR A 243 -8.62 -2.22 20.04
C THR A 243 -7.45 -2.01 19.09
N THR A 244 -7.07 -3.03 18.33
CA THR A 244 -6.03 -2.89 17.31
C THR A 244 -6.60 -2.30 16.01
N VAL A 245 -5.75 -1.73 15.17
CA VAL A 245 -6.15 -1.28 13.82
C VAL A 245 -6.74 -2.42 13.00
N ARG A 246 -6.20 -3.64 13.11
CA ARG A 246 -6.77 -4.83 12.43
C ARG A 246 -8.24 -5.04 12.82
N GLN A 247 -8.54 -5.03 14.11
CA GLN A 247 -9.90 -5.23 14.62
C GLN A 247 -10.81 -4.09 14.18
N TYR A 248 -10.31 -2.85 14.24
CA TYR A 248 -11.08 -1.67 13.86
C TYR A 248 -11.45 -1.67 12.36
N LEU A 249 -10.51 -2.00 11.47
CA LEU A 249 -10.76 -2.10 10.03
C LEU A 249 -11.66 -3.30 9.68
N ALA A 250 -11.58 -4.41 10.41
CA ALA A 250 -12.49 -5.53 10.22
C ALA A 250 -13.95 -5.15 10.54
N ALA A 251 -14.16 -4.29 11.53
CA ALA A 251 -15.48 -3.76 11.88
C ALA A 251 -15.93 -2.61 10.96
N ASN A 252 -15.00 -1.88 10.35
CA ASN A 252 -15.25 -0.70 9.52
C ASN A 252 -14.45 -0.77 8.20
N PRO A 253 -14.76 -1.75 7.32
CA PRO A 253 -13.98 -2.00 6.12
C PRO A 253 -14.05 -0.84 5.10
N ASP A 254 -15.12 -0.05 5.15
CA ASP A 254 -15.38 1.13 4.32
C ASP A 254 -14.33 2.24 4.52
N ILE A 255 -13.56 2.23 5.60
CA ILE A 255 -12.40 3.14 5.79
C ILE A 255 -11.39 2.96 4.65
N MET A 256 -11.24 1.75 4.11
CA MET A 256 -10.31 1.49 3.02
C MET A 256 -10.78 2.03 1.66
N ASP A 257 -12.04 2.47 1.56
CA ASP A 257 -12.61 3.13 0.39
C ASP A 257 -12.53 4.65 0.47
N GLU A 258 -12.13 5.20 1.62
CA GLU A 258 -12.06 6.64 1.87
C GLU A 258 -11.08 7.34 0.92
N LEU A 259 -11.52 8.43 0.28
CA LEU A 259 -10.68 9.22 -0.61
C LEU A 259 -10.24 10.52 0.10
N PRO A 260 -8.96 10.92 -0.02
CA PRO A 260 -8.57 12.24 0.43
C PRO A 260 -9.32 13.31 -0.37
N PRO A 261 -9.63 14.47 0.22
CA PRO A 261 -10.15 15.61 -0.52
C PRO A 261 -9.26 15.96 -1.72
N ALA A 262 -9.86 16.49 -2.78
CA ALA A 262 -9.14 16.88 -3.99
C ALA A 262 -7.96 17.83 -3.72
N SER A 263 -8.05 18.67 -2.68
CA SER A 263 -6.96 19.56 -2.24
C SER A 263 -5.73 18.84 -1.68
N LEU A 264 -5.87 17.58 -1.26
CA LEU A 264 -4.78 16.74 -0.73
C LEU A 264 -4.28 15.72 -1.77
N ILE A 265 -5.02 15.52 -2.85
CA ILE A 265 -4.52 14.83 -4.03
C ILE A 265 -3.59 15.82 -4.72
N GLY A 266 -2.27 15.70 -4.48
CA GLY A 266 -1.27 16.57 -5.09
C GLY A 266 -1.53 16.70 -6.60
N SER A 267 -1.21 17.86 -7.17
CA SER A 267 -1.28 18.20 -8.60
C SER A 267 -0.36 17.31 -9.46
N GLN A 268 -0.65 16.02 -9.48
CA GLN A 268 -0.09 14.97 -10.32
C GLN A 268 -1.20 14.10 -10.92
N SER A 269 -2.39 14.66 -11.09
CA SER A 269 -3.34 14.16 -12.06
C SER A 269 -3.40 15.17 -13.20
N THR A 270 -2.69 14.87 -14.28
CA THR A 270 -3.03 15.45 -15.58
C THR A 270 -4.49 15.06 -15.81
N THR A 271 -5.40 16.01 -15.64
CA THR A 271 -6.79 15.85 -16.07
C THR A 271 -6.75 15.51 -17.55
N VAL A 272 -7.03 14.26 -17.91
CA VAL A 272 -7.47 13.91 -19.25
C VAL A 272 -8.80 14.62 -19.41
N GLN A 273 -8.76 15.78 -20.06
CA GLN A 273 -9.96 16.47 -20.51
C GLN A 273 -10.70 15.51 -21.45
N HIS A 274 -11.89 15.07 -21.04
CA HIS A 274 -12.85 14.55 -22.01
C HIS A 274 -13.19 15.67 -23.01
N PRO A 275 -13.25 15.37 -24.32
CA PRO A 275 -13.71 16.35 -25.30
C PRO A 275 -15.18 16.71 -25.02
N PRO A 276 -15.60 17.97 -25.26
CA PRO A 276 -16.97 18.38 -25.00
C PRO A 276 -17.92 17.66 -25.97
N MET A 277 -18.89 16.94 -25.42
CA MET A 277 -20.07 16.51 -26.15
C MET A 277 -20.83 17.76 -26.63
N ILE A 278 -20.90 17.90 -27.95
CA ILE A 278 -21.73 18.88 -28.65
C ILE A 278 -23.18 18.65 -28.22
N ALA A 279 -23.73 19.62 -27.48
CA ALA A 279 -25.16 19.69 -27.21
C ALA A 279 -25.87 20.20 -28.48
N LEU A 280 -26.45 19.27 -29.25
CA LEU A 280 -27.48 19.58 -30.22
C LEU A 280 -28.80 19.78 -29.45
N GLY A 281 -29.29 21.02 -29.48
CA GLY A 281 -30.54 21.40 -28.86
C GLY A 281 -31.76 20.74 -29.51
N ALA A 282 -32.78 20.48 -28.71
CA ALA A 282 -34.13 20.25 -29.20
C ALA A 282 -35.11 21.05 -28.33
N ALA A 283 -35.79 21.98 -28.99
CA ALA A 283 -36.88 22.76 -28.46
C ALA A 283 -38.14 21.89 -28.25
N ASN A 284 -38.93 22.24 -27.22
CA ASN A 284 -40.33 21.85 -27.05
C ASN A 284 -41.17 22.25 -28.30
N PRO A 285 -42.26 21.53 -28.65
CA PRO A 285 -43.59 21.83 -28.06
C PRO A 285 -44.57 20.62 -28.06
N PRO A 286 -45.90 20.77 -27.95
CA PRO A 286 -46.66 20.75 -26.71
C PRO A 286 -47.76 19.65 -26.68
N ALA A 287 -48.64 19.73 -25.67
CA ALA A 287 -49.54 18.71 -25.19
C ALA A 287 -50.87 18.48 -25.97
N VAL A 288 -51.48 17.31 -25.64
CA VAL A 288 -52.92 16.91 -25.66
C VAL A 288 -53.61 16.59 -27.01
N ALA A 289 -54.06 15.32 -27.16
CA ALA A 289 -55.48 14.96 -27.35
C ALA A 289 -55.72 13.42 -27.43
N SER A 290 -56.72 13.01 -26.64
CA SER A 290 -57.61 11.84 -26.65
C SER A 290 -57.60 10.81 -27.80
N GLY A 291 -57.80 9.53 -27.44
CA GLY A 291 -58.81 8.70 -28.12
C GLY A 291 -58.61 7.17 -28.21
N VAL A 292 -59.40 6.43 -27.41
CA VAL A 292 -60.22 5.26 -27.82
C VAL A 292 -59.58 3.87 -28.10
N ARG A 293 -59.92 2.94 -27.19
CA ARG A 293 -60.36 1.51 -27.31
C ARG A 293 -59.51 0.40 -27.96
N SER A 294 -59.34 -0.64 -27.13
CA SER A 294 -59.66 -2.07 -27.35
C SER A 294 -58.82 -2.91 -28.32
N SER A 295 -58.12 -3.92 -27.80
CA SER A 295 -58.56 -5.33 -27.85
C SER A 295 -57.43 -6.28 -27.42
N ALA A 296 -57.84 -7.36 -26.76
CA ALA A 296 -56.98 -8.44 -26.31
C ALA A 296 -56.57 -9.36 -27.47
N THR A 297 -55.33 -9.85 -27.46
CA THR A 297 -55.05 -11.22 -27.91
C THR A 297 -53.78 -11.77 -27.26
N SER A 298 -53.91 -12.95 -26.69
CA SER A 298 -52.83 -13.78 -26.15
C SER A 298 -52.14 -14.52 -27.29
N VAL A 299 -50.82 -14.46 -27.40
CA VAL A 299 -49.98 -15.45 -28.10
C VAL A 299 -48.61 -15.50 -27.41
N ALA A 300 -48.24 -16.66 -26.89
CA ALA A 300 -46.88 -16.96 -26.43
C ALA A 300 -45.94 -17.18 -27.63
N PRO A 301 -44.63 -16.93 -27.48
CA PRO A 301 -43.67 -17.70 -28.27
C PRO A 301 -42.51 -18.25 -27.42
N THR A 302 -42.47 -19.58 -27.39
CA THR A 302 -41.34 -20.43 -27.78
C THR A 302 -39.93 -19.82 -27.70
N MET A 303 -39.19 -20.29 -26.70
CA MET A 303 -37.72 -20.29 -26.63
C MET A 303 -37.11 -20.96 -27.87
N VAL A 304 -36.28 -20.22 -28.61
CA VAL A 304 -35.32 -20.78 -29.57
C VAL A 304 -33.95 -20.24 -29.19
N LEU A 305 -33.03 -21.15 -28.85
CA LEU A 305 -31.60 -20.90 -28.68
C LEU A 305 -30.93 -20.96 -30.07
N PRO A 306 -30.19 -19.91 -30.49
CA PRO A 306 -29.15 -20.09 -31.48
C PRO A 306 -27.90 -19.26 -31.12
N ASP A 307 -27.10 -19.68 -30.14
CA ASP A 307 -25.79 -19.03 -29.91
C ASP A 307 -24.61 -19.99 -29.67
N PHE A 308 -24.84 -21.30 -29.69
CA PHE A 308 -23.74 -22.27 -29.49
C PHE A 308 -22.84 -22.42 -30.74
N ALA A 309 -23.38 -22.22 -31.93
CA ALA A 309 -22.63 -22.37 -33.19
C ALA A 309 -21.75 -21.14 -33.54
N ARG A 310 -22.11 -19.94 -33.07
CA ARG A 310 -21.31 -18.71 -33.29
C ARG A 310 -20.08 -18.64 -32.39
N LEU A 311 -20.14 -19.22 -31.20
CA LEU A 311 -19.01 -19.29 -30.27
C LEU A 311 -17.89 -20.23 -30.76
N LEU A 312 -18.25 -21.31 -31.46
CA LEU A 312 -17.26 -22.22 -32.08
C LEU A 312 -16.68 -21.66 -33.39
N ALA A 313 -17.43 -20.85 -34.14
CA ALA A 313 -16.95 -20.26 -35.39
C ALA A 313 -15.90 -19.16 -35.18
N SER A 314 -15.91 -18.46 -34.04
CA SER A 314 -14.91 -17.41 -33.74
C SER A 314 -13.51 -17.96 -33.43
N ALA A 315 -13.37 -19.26 -33.16
CA ALA A 315 -12.07 -19.91 -32.96
C ALA A 315 -11.41 -20.36 -34.28
N ALA A 316 -12.15 -20.37 -35.39
CA ALA A 316 -11.65 -20.86 -36.68
C ALA A 316 -11.17 -19.76 -37.65
N ALA A 317 -11.34 -18.47 -37.31
CA ALA A 317 -11.09 -17.35 -38.22
C ALA A 317 -9.78 -16.56 -37.95
N ALA A 318 -8.83 -17.12 -37.21
CA ALA A 318 -7.48 -16.55 -37.04
C ALA A 318 -6.47 -17.22 -37.97
N LYS A 319 -6.62 -17.02 -39.28
CA LYS A 319 -5.63 -17.45 -40.29
C LYS A 319 -5.40 -16.32 -41.29
N THR A 320 -4.69 -15.29 -40.84
CA THR A 320 -3.78 -14.43 -41.64
C THR A 320 -3.32 -13.26 -40.77
N ALA A 321 -2.36 -13.52 -39.89
CA ALA A 321 -1.47 -12.49 -39.39
C ALA A 321 -0.05 -12.97 -39.72
N THR A 322 0.72 -12.14 -40.42
CA THR A 322 2.14 -12.38 -40.71
C THR A 322 2.89 -12.40 -39.39
N VAL A 323 3.27 -13.58 -38.92
CA VAL A 323 4.10 -13.80 -37.73
C VAL A 323 5.56 -13.67 -38.13
N ASP A 324 6.35 -12.94 -37.34
CA ASP A 324 7.81 -12.85 -37.50
C ASP A 324 8.42 -14.27 -37.39
N PRO A 325 9.13 -14.77 -38.42
CA PRO A 325 9.50 -16.18 -38.53
C PRO A 325 10.66 -16.64 -37.61
N ALA A 326 11.00 -15.89 -36.56
CA ALA A 326 12.13 -16.19 -35.66
C ALA A 326 11.74 -16.47 -34.20
N GLU A 327 10.45 -16.56 -33.85
CA GLU A 327 10.02 -16.87 -32.47
C GLU A 327 10.01 -18.39 -32.19
N ASP A 328 10.77 -18.80 -31.18
CA ASP A 328 10.78 -20.14 -30.57
C ASP A 328 9.33 -20.54 -30.20
N ASP A 329 8.80 -21.65 -30.75
CA ASP A 329 7.41 -22.16 -30.59
C ASP A 329 7.11 -22.63 -29.14
N ARG A 330 7.95 -22.24 -28.17
CA ARG A 330 7.77 -22.55 -26.76
C ARG A 330 6.76 -21.60 -26.16
N THR A 331 5.59 -22.17 -25.88
CA THR A 331 4.56 -21.51 -25.10
C THR A 331 5.04 -21.37 -23.65
N SER A 332 5.21 -20.13 -23.19
CA SER A 332 5.46 -19.88 -21.77
C SER A 332 4.19 -20.02 -20.95
N PRO A 333 4.31 -20.39 -19.66
CA PRO A 333 3.17 -20.34 -18.76
C PRO A 333 2.63 -18.92 -18.63
N VAL A 334 1.32 -18.79 -18.40
CA VAL A 334 0.65 -17.50 -18.19
C VAL A 334 0.30 -17.39 -16.71
N PHE A 335 0.83 -16.38 -16.03
CA PHE A 335 0.42 -16.07 -14.67
C PHE A 335 -0.86 -15.23 -14.70
N VAL A 336 -1.95 -15.77 -14.18
CA VAL A 336 -3.26 -15.09 -14.09
C VAL A 336 -3.38 -14.43 -12.73
N VAL A 337 -3.33 -13.11 -12.72
CA VAL A 337 -3.46 -12.29 -11.51
C VAL A 337 -4.89 -12.37 -10.99
N SER A 338 -5.04 -12.75 -9.73
CA SER A 338 -6.30 -12.68 -8.98
C SER A 338 -6.37 -11.44 -8.10
N GLU A 339 -5.23 -10.96 -7.61
CA GLU A 339 -5.13 -9.83 -6.67
C GLU A 339 -3.85 -9.02 -6.96
N VAL A 340 -3.99 -7.70 -7.03
CA VAL A 340 -2.86 -6.75 -7.11
C VAL A 340 -2.49 -6.33 -5.69
N VAL A 341 -1.44 -6.93 -5.13
CA VAL A 341 -1.01 -6.68 -3.74
C VAL A 341 -0.21 -5.38 -3.63
N ASN A 342 0.66 -5.11 -4.62
CA ASN A 342 1.37 -3.85 -4.76
C ASN A 342 1.56 -3.50 -6.25
N GLY A 343 1.10 -2.31 -6.64
CA GLY A 343 1.22 -1.75 -7.99
C GLY A 343 2.13 -0.53 -8.10
N SER A 344 2.99 -0.25 -7.12
CA SER A 344 3.76 0.99 -7.08
C SER A 344 4.89 1.02 -8.14
N GLY A 345 4.59 1.62 -9.29
CA GLY A 345 5.50 1.92 -10.40
C GLY A 345 6.53 3.04 -10.15
N GLY A 346 7.05 3.18 -8.92
CA GLY A 346 8.06 4.20 -8.60
C GLY A 346 9.38 4.03 -9.37
N ARG A 347 10.35 4.92 -9.18
CA ARG A 347 11.65 4.86 -9.88
C ARG A 347 12.44 3.56 -9.65
N THR A 348 12.14 2.84 -8.57
CA THR A 348 12.71 1.52 -8.20
C THR A 348 11.67 0.39 -8.31
N GLY A 349 10.58 0.63 -9.05
CA GLY A 349 9.30 -0.10 -9.07
C GLY A 349 9.35 -1.56 -8.64
N CYS A 350 8.47 -1.90 -7.70
CA CYS A 350 8.23 -3.27 -7.28
C CYS A 350 6.75 -3.58 -7.47
N PHE A 351 6.45 -4.66 -8.18
CA PHE A 351 5.08 -5.14 -8.35
C PHE A 351 4.93 -6.47 -7.65
N LEU A 352 3.84 -6.61 -6.90
CA LEU A 352 3.51 -7.83 -6.18
C LEU A 352 2.10 -8.24 -6.56
N TYR A 353 1.99 -9.39 -7.19
CA TYR A 353 0.72 -9.96 -7.63
C TYR A 353 0.50 -11.30 -6.96
N ARG A 354 -0.74 -11.58 -6.62
CA ARG A 354 -1.21 -12.91 -6.24
C ARG A 354 -2.05 -13.46 -7.37
N GLY A 355 -1.91 -14.74 -7.65
CA GLY A 355 -2.56 -15.36 -8.79
C GLY A 355 -2.29 -16.85 -8.88
N SER A 356 -2.54 -17.40 -10.07
CA SER A 356 -2.29 -18.80 -10.38
C SER A 356 -1.60 -18.92 -11.72
N LEU A 357 -0.83 -19.99 -11.90
CA LEU A 357 -0.17 -20.28 -13.17
C LEU A 357 -1.10 -21.10 -14.06
N LEU A 358 -1.14 -20.77 -15.35
CA LEU A 358 -1.66 -21.64 -16.41
C LEU A 358 -0.48 -22.24 -17.15
N ALA A 359 -0.36 -23.55 -17.10
CA ALA A 359 0.69 -24.26 -17.82
C ALA A 359 0.18 -24.63 -19.22
N PRO A 360 1.02 -24.53 -20.26
CA PRO A 360 0.68 -25.14 -21.53
C PRO A 360 0.55 -26.65 -21.34
N GLN A 361 -0.56 -27.22 -21.81
CA GLN A 361 -0.72 -28.67 -21.82
C GLN A 361 0.47 -29.30 -22.56
N PRO A 362 1.13 -30.32 -22.00
CA PRO A 362 2.20 -31.01 -22.71
C PRO A 362 1.60 -31.55 -24.01
N ARG A 363 2.09 -31.09 -25.17
CA ARG A 363 1.69 -31.67 -26.47
C ARG A 363 1.94 -33.17 -26.34
N SER A 364 0.89 -33.98 -26.42
CA SER A 364 1.02 -35.44 -26.48
C SER A 364 2.00 -35.73 -27.61
N ARG A 365 3.16 -36.34 -27.29
CA ARG A 365 4.14 -36.74 -28.32
C ARG A 365 3.38 -37.48 -29.42
N THR A 366 3.28 -36.87 -30.59
CA THR A 366 2.84 -37.57 -31.80
C THR A 366 3.81 -38.73 -32.04
N PRO A 367 3.33 -39.92 -32.44
CA PRO A 367 4.21 -41.06 -32.68
C PRO A 367 5.17 -40.78 -33.83
N ASP A 368 6.39 -41.29 -33.68
CA ASP A 368 7.56 -41.15 -34.54
C ASP A 368 7.29 -40.93 -36.04
N HIS A 369 7.72 -39.78 -36.55
CA HIS A 369 8.19 -39.68 -37.94
C HIS A 369 9.71 -39.89 -37.92
N GLY A 370 10.15 -40.94 -38.60
CA GLY A 370 11.54 -41.38 -38.68
C GLY A 370 12.51 -40.35 -39.30
N PRO A 371 13.83 -40.64 -39.24
CA PRO A 371 14.88 -39.67 -39.52
C PRO A 371 14.94 -39.29 -41.01
N TRP A 372 14.89 -38.00 -41.30
CA TRP A 372 15.20 -37.45 -42.63
C TRP A 372 16.73 -37.24 -42.75
N PRO A 373 17.37 -37.58 -43.88
CA PRO A 373 18.82 -37.50 -43.99
C PRO A 373 19.31 -36.07 -44.22
N LEU A 374 20.35 -35.68 -43.49
CA LEU A 374 21.17 -34.49 -43.74
C LEU A 374 21.94 -34.67 -45.05
N ALA A 375 21.62 -33.86 -46.06
CA ALA A 375 22.47 -33.65 -47.23
C ALA A 375 23.26 -32.35 -47.06
N ALA A 376 24.57 -32.45 -47.27
CA ALA A 376 25.51 -31.34 -47.30
C ALA A 376 25.28 -30.44 -48.53
N ALA A 377 25.23 -29.13 -48.34
CA ALA A 377 25.55 -28.15 -49.36
C ALA A 377 26.06 -26.88 -48.66
N GLY A 378 27.29 -26.49 -48.99
CA GLY A 378 27.94 -25.28 -48.49
C GLY A 378 27.40 -24.00 -49.14
N GLY A 379 27.59 -22.90 -48.42
CA GLY A 379 27.36 -21.55 -48.93
C GLY A 379 27.56 -20.53 -47.81
N CYS A 380 28.63 -19.73 -47.92
CA CYS A 380 28.88 -18.54 -47.11
C CYS A 380 27.70 -17.57 -47.18
N LEU A 381 27.17 -17.16 -46.03
CA LEU A 381 26.45 -15.91 -45.84
C LEU A 381 26.81 -15.34 -44.46
N GLU A 382 26.86 -14.02 -44.42
CA GLU A 382 27.56 -13.18 -43.44
C GLU A 382 27.01 -13.27 -42.02
N ALA A 383 27.92 -13.04 -41.06
CA ALA A 383 27.66 -13.04 -39.63
C ALA A 383 26.65 -11.95 -39.23
N ALA A 384 25.41 -12.36 -38.95
CA ALA A 384 24.51 -11.60 -38.10
C ALA A 384 24.91 -11.84 -36.63
N GLU A 385 25.14 -10.77 -35.90
CA GLU A 385 25.38 -10.76 -34.45
C GLU A 385 24.23 -11.48 -33.71
N GLU A 386 24.47 -12.74 -33.35
CA GLU A 386 23.62 -13.52 -32.47
C GLU A 386 23.76 -12.95 -31.05
N GLN A 387 22.83 -12.07 -30.66
CA GLN A 387 22.71 -11.60 -29.28
C GLN A 387 22.44 -12.80 -28.37
N LEU A 388 23.48 -13.27 -27.68
CA LEU A 388 23.41 -14.25 -26.60
C LEU A 388 22.30 -13.87 -25.62
N VAL A 389 21.19 -14.61 -25.67
CA VAL A 389 20.16 -14.61 -24.63
C VAL A 389 20.85 -15.00 -23.32
N PRO A 390 20.79 -14.19 -22.25
CA PRO A 390 21.39 -14.55 -20.97
C PRO A 390 20.75 -15.84 -20.49
N GLN A 391 21.55 -16.90 -20.30
CA GLN A 391 21.06 -18.11 -19.66
C GLN A 391 20.55 -17.77 -18.26
N ALA A 392 19.29 -18.09 -18.00
CA ALA A 392 18.66 -17.93 -16.70
C ALA A 392 19.53 -18.61 -15.64
N GLY A 393 19.95 -17.84 -14.63
CA GLY A 393 20.59 -18.39 -13.43
C GLY A 393 19.56 -19.15 -12.60
N LEU A 394 19.22 -20.36 -13.03
CA LEU A 394 18.60 -21.35 -12.16
C LEU A 394 19.71 -21.89 -11.25
N GLU A 395 19.59 -21.73 -9.94
CA GLU A 395 20.60 -22.21 -8.99
C GLU A 395 20.82 -23.74 -9.02
N ASP A 396 20.01 -24.51 -9.77
CA ASP A 396 20.19 -25.96 -9.96
C ASP A 396 19.90 -26.49 -11.39
N GLY A 397 19.73 -25.63 -12.40
CA GLY A 397 19.46 -26.04 -13.80
C GLY A 397 18.15 -26.85 -14.04
N LYS A 398 17.38 -27.18 -13.01
CA LYS A 398 16.09 -27.88 -13.13
C LYS A 398 14.99 -26.89 -13.45
N GLN A 399 14.42 -26.96 -14.66
CA GLN A 399 13.21 -26.20 -14.96
C GLN A 399 12.12 -26.55 -13.94
N PRO A 400 11.42 -25.55 -13.38
CA PRO A 400 10.32 -25.81 -12.47
C PRO A 400 9.25 -26.64 -13.18
N ASN A 401 8.68 -27.60 -12.46
CA ASN A 401 7.58 -28.40 -12.96
C ASN A 401 6.30 -27.53 -12.97
N TRP A 402 6.11 -26.76 -14.04
CA TRP A 402 4.99 -25.84 -14.18
C TRP A 402 3.62 -26.50 -14.00
N ALA A 403 3.49 -27.76 -14.42
CA ALA A 403 2.26 -28.54 -14.25
C ALA A 403 1.94 -28.83 -12.77
N ALA A 404 2.95 -28.94 -11.90
CA ALA A 404 2.73 -29.13 -10.46
C ALA A 404 2.25 -27.85 -9.77
N LEU A 405 2.58 -26.68 -10.34
CA LEU A 405 2.22 -25.36 -9.81
C LEU A 405 0.90 -24.84 -10.36
N GLU A 406 0.34 -25.49 -11.39
CA GLU A 406 -0.90 -25.07 -12.04
C GLU A 406 -2.07 -25.08 -11.06
N GLY A 407 -2.82 -23.97 -11.02
CA GLY A 407 -3.96 -23.79 -10.13
C GLY A 407 -3.62 -23.51 -8.65
N GLN A 408 -2.34 -23.55 -8.25
CA GLN A 408 -1.94 -23.12 -6.91
C GLN A 408 -2.03 -21.59 -6.78
N GLN A 409 -2.27 -21.11 -5.56
CA GLN A 409 -2.16 -19.69 -5.25
C GLN A 409 -0.68 -19.35 -5.06
N LEU A 410 -0.18 -18.48 -5.92
CA LEU A 410 1.23 -18.10 -6.01
C LEU A 410 1.38 -16.59 -5.92
N THR A 411 2.60 -16.16 -5.61
CA THR A 411 2.98 -14.76 -5.55
C THR A 411 4.01 -14.46 -6.63
N LEU A 412 3.70 -13.55 -7.55
CA LEU A 412 4.59 -13.08 -8.61
C LEU A 412 5.12 -11.69 -8.23
N TYR A 413 6.45 -11.58 -8.15
CA TYR A 413 7.13 -10.37 -7.74
C TYR A 413 8.05 -9.86 -8.84
N PHE A 414 7.81 -8.64 -9.30
CA PHE A 414 8.73 -7.90 -10.17
C PHE A 414 9.51 -6.91 -9.32
N SER A 415 10.83 -6.90 -9.47
CA SER A 415 11.70 -5.93 -8.80
C SER A 415 12.70 -5.34 -9.77
N TYR A 416 12.86 -4.02 -9.68
CA TYR A 416 13.93 -3.32 -10.38
C TYR A 416 15.27 -3.50 -9.65
N GLU A 417 16.20 -4.21 -10.27
CA GLU A 417 17.59 -4.35 -9.87
C GLU A 417 18.44 -3.31 -10.58
N GLN A 418 18.75 -2.21 -9.88
CA GLN A 418 19.71 -1.26 -10.41
C GLN A 418 21.08 -1.96 -10.49
N GLY A 419 21.63 -2.09 -11.71
CA GLY A 419 22.88 -2.81 -11.93
C GLY A 419 23.99 -2.28 -11.02
N SER A 420 24.55 -3.18 -10.18
CA SER A 420 25.63 -2.84 -9.24
C SER A 420 26.75 -2.07 -9.96
N PRO A 421 27.33 -1.02 -9.36
CA PRO A 421 28.47 -0.32 -9.93
C PRO A 421 29.60 -1.26 -10.37
N LYS A 422 29.81 -2.37 -9.63
CA LYS A 422 30.78 -3.41 -9.97
C LYS A 422 30.40 -4.22 -11.21
N ALA A 423 29.11 -4.47 -11.44
CA ALA A 423 28.63 -5.17 -12.64
C ALA A 423 28.77 -4.29 -13.90
N LYS A 424 28.50 -2.98 -13.77
CA LYS A 424 28.72 -2.00 -14.85
C LYS A 424 30.19 -1.90 -15.27
N GLN A 425 31.13 -2.06 -14.34
CA GLN A 425 32.57 -2.06 -14.63
C GLN A 425 33.04 -3.31 -15.38
N ARG A 426 32.42 -4.48 -15.14
CA ARG A 426 32.85 -5.76 -15.75
C ARG A 426 32.31 -5.98 -17.16
N ALA A 427 31.15 -5.40 -17.49
CA ALA A 427 30.50 -5.56 -18.79
C ALA A 427 29.91 -4.23 -19.30
N PRO A 428 30.74 -3.25 -19.68
CA PRO A 428 30.28 -1.91 -20.07
C PRO A 428 29.44 -1.87 -21.36
N ARG A 429 29.40 -2.97 -22.13
CA ARG A 429 28.75 -3.03 -23.44
C ARG A 429 27.38 -3.70 -23.45
N THR A 430 26.95 -4.33 -22.36
CA THR A 430 25.64 -4.98 -22.30
C THR A 430 24.81 -4.26 -21.25
N PRO A 431 23.77 -3.48 -21.63
CA PRO A 431 22.88 -2.90 -20.64
C PRO A 431 22.19 -4.06 -19.92
N ALA A 432 22.65 -4.36 -18.70
CA ALA A 432 22.01 -5.38 -17.87
C ALA A 432 20.54 -5.00 -17.75
N ALA A 433 19.69 -5.87 -18.26
CA ALA A 433 18.25 -5.71 -18.16
C ALA A 433 17.88 -5.59 -16.67
N PRO A 434 17.29 -4.46 -16.25
CA PRO A 434 17.25 -4.11 -14.83
C PRO A 434 16.11 -4.78 -14.08
N TRP A 435 15.35 -5.67 -14.71
CA TRP A 435 14.20 -6.31 -14.10
C TRP A 435 14.48 -7.76 -13.74
N ARG A 436 14.09 -8.10 -12.50
CA ARG A 436 14.01 -9.45 -11.98
C ARG A 436 12.55 -9.80 -11.73
N VAL A 437 12.16 -11.03 -12.06
CA VAL A 437 10.90 -11.64 -11.69
C VAL A 437 11.16 -12.83 -10.80
N SER A 438 10.48 -12.93 -9.67
CA SER A 438 10.47 -14.13 -8.84
C SER A 438 9.04 -14.61 -8.62
N LEU A 439 8.86 -15.93 -8.67
CA LEU A 439 7.64 -16.62 -8.33
C LEU A 439 7.83 -17.31 -6.98
N ARG A 440 6.85 -17.17 -6.09
CA ARG A 440 6.85 -17.72 -4.74
C ARG A 440 5.56 -18.46 -4.45
N ASP A 441 5.60 -19.41 -3.53
CA ASP A 441 4.41 -20.12 -3.07
C ASP A 441 3.67 -19.34 -1.95
N ALA A 442 2.77 -20.04 -1.25
CA ALA A 442 1.96 -19.48 -0.17
C ALA A 442 2.77 -19.25 1.13
N ASP A 443 3.87 -19.95 1.32
CA ASP A 443 4.77 -19.82 2.47
C ASP A 443 5.90 -18.81 2.22
N ASP A 444 5.82 -18.08 1.09
CA ASP A 444 6.80 -17.12 0.58
C ASP A 444 8.14 -17.76 0.18
N GLU A 445 8.20 -19.09 0.01
CA GLU A 445 9.39 -19.76 -0.51
C GLU A 445 9.57 -19.47 -2.01
N MET A 446 10.81 -19.19 -2.42
CA MET A 446 11.11 -18.85 -3.81
C MET A 446 11.15 -20.11 -4.68
N LEU A 447 10.19 -20.23 -5.59
CA LEU A 447 10.08 -21.34 -6.52
C LEU A 447 10.91 -21.13 -7.80
N PHE A 448 10.93 -19.88 -8.28
CA PHE A 448 11.55 -19.53 -9.54
C PHE A 448 12.02 -18.07 -9.54
N CYS A 449 13.15 -17.80 -10.19
CA CYS A 449 13.68 -16.46 -10.35
C CYS A 449 14.28 -16.30 -11.75
N LEU A 450 13.82 -15.29 -12.47
CA LEU A 450 14.33 -14.90 -13.76
C LEU A 450 14.91 -13.49 -13.66
N ARG A 451 16.17 -13.34 -14.07
CA ARG A 451 16.86 -12.05 -14.16
C ARG A 451 17.12 -11.71 -15.61
N GLY A 452 17.33 -10.43 -15.88
CA GLY A 452 17.73 -9.97 -17.20
C GLY A 452 16.59 -10.00 -18.21
N LEU A 453 15.37 -9.65 -17.77
CA LEU A 453 14.22 -9.57 -18.67
C LEU A 453 14.45 -8.58 -19.83
N PRO A 454 14.06 -8.91 -21.08
CA PRO A 454 14.29 -8.02 -22.23
C PRO A 454 13.81 -6.58 -22.01
N GLN A 455 14.39 -5.59 -22.68
CA GLN A 455 13.91 -4.20 -22.54
C GLN A 455 12.59 -3.93 -23.28
N ARG A 456 11.91 -4.96 -23.80
CA ARG A 456 10.66 -4.85 -24.54
C ARG A 456 9.56 -5.67 -23.89
N LEU A 457 8.42 -5.03 -23.63
CA LEU A 457 7.20 -5.64 -23.13
C LEU A 457 6.10 -5.46 -24.18
N ARG A 458 5.43 -6.54 -24.57
CA ARG A 458 4.22 -6.44 -25.40
C ARG A 458 3.01 -6.36 -24.51
N LEU A 459 2.12 -5.40 -24.75
CA LEU A 459 0.90 -5.22 -23.99
C LEU A 459 -0.32 -5.27 -24.92
N ASP A 460 -1.29 -6.10 -24.58
CA ASP A 460 -2.65 -6.05 -25.12
C ASP A 460 -3.61 -5.78 -23.95
N ALA A 461 -3.91 -4.50 -23.73
CA ALA A 461 -4.82 -4.09 -22.64
C ALA A 461 -6.25 -4.64 -22.86
N GLY A 462 -6.67 -4.81 -24.11
CA GLY A 462 -7.99 -5.38 -24.46
C GLY A 462 -8.07 -6.87 -24.10
N ALA A 463 -7.01 -7.63 -24.38
CA ALA A 463 -6.88 -9.01 -23.93
C ALA A 463 -6.47 -9.13 -22.44
N ARG A 464 -6.12 -8.01 -21.79
CA ARG A 464 -5.57 -7.92 -20.43
C ARG A 464 -4.31 -8.77 -20.26
N LEU A 465 -3.44 -8.77 -21.27
CA LEU A 465 -2.29 -9.65 -21.34
C LEU A 465 -1.02 -8.84 -21.60
N ALA A 466 0.01 -9.07 -20.78
CA ALA A 466 1.36 -8.58 -21.02
C ALA A 466 2.31 -9.75 -21.25
N VAL A 467 3.13 -9.69 -22.29
CA VAL A 467 4.11 -10.73 -22.66
C VAL A 467 5.50 -10.12 -22.71
N TRP A 468 6.38 -10.62 -21.85
CA TRP A 468 7.74 -10.11 -21.66
C TRP A 468 8.75 -11.15 -22.15
N GLY A 469 9.11 -11.03 -23.43
CA GLY A 469 9.92 -12.02 -24.12
C GLY A 469 9.23 -13.40 -24.21
N PRO A 470 10.01 -14.48 -24.35
CA PRO A 470 9.46 -15.84 -24.43
C PRO A 470 9.21 -16.46 -23.05
N SER A 471 9.52 -15.78 -21.95
CA SER A 471 9.65 -16.40 -20.61
C SER A 471 8.60 -15.99 -19.59
N VAL A 472 7.94 -14.85 -19.78
CA VAL A 472 6.98 -14.32 -18.81
C VAL A 472 5.75 -13.80 -19.53
N ALA A 473 4.58 -14.30 -19.16
CA ALA A 473 3.29 -13.76 -19.58
C ALA A 473 2.40 -13.56 -18.35
N VAL A 474 1.77 -12.38 -18.25
CA VAL A 474 0.92 -12.00 -17.12
C VAL A 474 -0.43 -11.56 -17.64
N ALA A 475 -1.50 -12.19 -17.16
CA ALA A 475 -2.87 -11.83 -17.45
C ALA A 475 -3.48 -11.09 -16.25
N PHE A 476 -4.11 -9.94 -16.50
CA PHE A 476 -4.61 -9.04 -15.48
C PHE A 476 -6.13 -9.13 -15.30
N PRO A 477 -6.68 -8.78 -14.12
CA PRO A 477 -8.12 -8.79 -13.89
C PRO A 477 -8.85 -7.78 -14.77
N THR A 478 -8.30 -6.58 -14.89
CA THR A 478 -8.85 -5.47 -15.69
C THR A 478 -7.84 -4.91 -16.69
N PRO A 479 -8.30 -4.21 -17.74
CA PRO A 479 -7.41 -3.44 -18.62
C PRO A 479 -6.63 -2.36 -17.87
N GLU A 480 -7.25 -1.75 -16.85
CA GLU A 480 -6.64 -0.70 -16.01
C GLU A 480 -5.40 -1.24 -15.27
N ASP A 481 -5.50 -2.43 -14.67
CA ASP A 481 -4.37 -3.09 -13.98
C ASP A 481 -3.20 -3.36 -14.94
N ALA A 482 -3.51 -3.77 -16.17
CA ALA A 482 -2.52 -4.00 -17.20
C ALA A 482 -1.81 -2.69 -17.61
N HIS A 483 -2.56 -1.58 -17.66
CA HIS A 483 -2.01 -0.26 -17.93
C HIS A 483 -1.15 0.26 -16.78
N VAL A 484 -1.58 0.10 -15.52
CA VAL A 484 -0.80 0.45 -14.33
C VAL A 484 0.51 -0.33 -14.29
N PHE A 485 0.48 -1.63 -14.59
CA PHE A 485 1.69 -2.44 -14.71
C PHE A 485 2.63 -1.87 -15.79
N ALA A 486 2.12 -1.61 -16.98
CA ALA A 486 2.89 -1.08 -18.09
C ALA A 486 3.52 0.30 -17.80
N GLN A 487 2.80 1.17 -17.09
CA GLN A 487 3.32 2.48 -16.69
C GLN A 487 4.44 2.39 -15.65
N GLY A 488 4.37 1.41 -14.74
CA GLY A 488 5.33 1.30 -13.65
C GLY A 488 6.58 0.49 -13.96
N VAL A 489 6.62 -0.25 -15.08
CA VAL A 489 7.84 -0.93 -15.55
C VAL A 489 8.80 0.07 -16.21
N CYS A 490 9.47 0.89 -15.39
CA CYS A 490 10.43 1.88 -15.87
C CYS A 490 11.58 1.25 -16.69
N CYS A 491 12.11 2.02 -17.66
CA CYS A 491 13.20 1.58 -18.54
C CYS A 491 12.87 0.34 -19.40
N VAL A 492 11.58 0.09 -19.68
CA VAL A 492 11.10 -0.95 -20.58
C VAL A 492 10.28 -0.27 -21.69
N GLU A 493 10.56 -0.61 -22.93
CA GLU A 493 9.78 -0.21 -24.10
C GLU A 493 8.49 -1.04 -24.13
N VAL A 494 7.36 -0.40 -23.82
CA VAL A 494 6.03 -1.02 -23.91
C VAL A 494 5.50 -0.87 -25.33
N GLN A 495 5.22 -2.00 -25.97
CA GLN A 495 4.63 -2.07 -27.31
C GLN A 495 3.16 -2.48 -27.19
N GLU A 496 2.26 -1.51 -27.30
CA GLU A 496 0.83 -1.77 -27.37
C GLU A 496 0.47 -2.41 -28.73
N ARG A 497 0.04 -3.67 -28.70
CA ARG A 497 -0.41 -4.38 -29.91
C ARG A 497 -1.36 -5.50 -29.53
N SER A 498 -2.21 -5.88 -30.47
CA SER A 498 -3.03 -7.08 -30.32
C SER A 498 -2.13 -8.31 -30.14
N LEU A 499 -2.39 -9.05 -29.07
CA LEU A 499 -1.82 -10.37 -28.81
C LEU A 499 -2.81 -11.48 -29.18
N ALA A 500 -3.91 -11.13 -29.86
CA ALA A 500 -4.83 -12.10 -30.41
C ALA A 500 -4.10 -13.06 -31.37
N GLY A 501 -4.37 -14.37 -31.21
CA GLY A 501 -3.71 -15.41 -32.00
C GLY A 501 -2.36 -15.87 -31.44
N THR A 502 -1.82 -15.23 -30.39
CA THR A 502 -0.66 -15.78 -29.68
C THR A 502 -1.07 -17.02 -28.86
N PRO A 503 -0.14 -17.96 -28.61
CA PRO A 503 -0.44 -19.12 -27.78
C PRO A 503 -0.87 -18.76 -26.35
N GLN A 504 -0.31 -17.69 -25.78
CA GLN A 504 -0.65 -17.17 -24.46
C GLN A 504 -2.10 -16.66 -24.42
N ALA A 505 -2.52 -15.92 -25.46
CA ALA A 505 -3.90 -15.47 -25.58
C ALA A 505 -4.88 -16.65 -25.78
N ALA A 506 -4.48 -17.67 -26.55
CA ALA A 506 -5.28 -18.88 -26.72
C ALA A 506 -5.44 -19.66 -25.39
N LEU A 507 -4.36 -19.80 -24.61
CA LEU A 507 -4.38 -20.43 -23.29
C LEU A 507 -5.31 -19.68 -22.33
N LEU A 508 -5.22 -18.34 -22.29
CA LEU A 508 -6.08 -17.50 -21.47
C LEU A 508 -7.56 -17.60 -21.89
N ALA A 509 -7.83 -17.63 -23.19
CA ALA A 509 -9.19 -17.78 -23.73
C ALA A 509 -9.80 -19.16 -23.36
N ALA A 510 -9.02 -20.24 -23.46
CA ALA A 510 -9.44 -21.58 -23.05
C ALA A 510 -9.78 -21.62 -21.56
N HIS A 511 -8.92 -21.06 -20.71
CA HIS A 511 -9.16 -20.98 -19.27
C HIS A 511 -10.42 -20.16 -18.93
N ALA A 512 -10.64 -19.02 -19.61
CA ALA A 512 -11.84 -18.22 -19.42
C ALA A 512 -13.13 -18.96 -19.84
N ALA A 513 -13.09 -19.73 -20.92
CA ALA A 513 -14.20 -20.57 -21.36
C ALA A 513 -14.52 -21.68 -20.35
N GLU A 514 -13.50 -22.35 -19.82
CA GLU A 514 -13.67 -23.38 -18.79
C GLU A 514 -14.31 -22.82 -17.51
N ARG A 515 -13.85 -21.64 -17.05
CA ARG A 515 -14.45 -20.97 -15.88
C ARG A 515 -15.92 -20.62 -16.10
N ARG A 516 -16.28 -20.14 -17.30
CA ARG A 516 -17.69 -19.85 -17.64
C ARG A 516 -18.56 -21.11 -17.60
N LEU A 517 -18.06 -22.24 -18.11
CA LEU A 517 -18.75 -23.52 -18.05
C LEU A 517 -18.94 -24.00 -16.61
N ARG A 518 -17.92 -23.87 -15.76
CA ARG A 518 -18.01 -24.21 -14.33
C ARG A 518 -19.02 -23.35 -13.58
N CYS A 519 -19.11 -22.05 -13.89
CA CYS A 519 -20.11 -21.16 -13.27
C CYS A 519 -21.53 -21.35 -13.81
N ALA A 520 -21.69 -21.84 -15.06
CA ALA A 520 -22.99 -22.08 -15.67
C ALA A 520 -23.63 -23.40 -15.20
N LEU A 521 -22.82 -24.35 -14.74
CA LEU A 521 -23.32 -25.59 -14.16
C LEU A 521 -23.80 -25.32 -12.72
N PRO A 522 -25.05 -25.69 -12.38
CA PRO A 522 -25.49 -25.63 -10.99
C PRO A 522 -24.58 -26.52 -10.13
N PRO A 523 -24.32 -26.13 -8.87
CA PRO A 523 -23.47 -26.92 -7.98
C PRO A 523 -24.00 -28.36 -7.91
N ALA A 524 -23.14 -29.33 -8.24
CA ALA A 524 -23.49 -30.73 -8.22
C ALA A 524 -23.95 -31.10 -6.80
N GLY A 525 -25.25 -31.39 -6.64
CA GLY A 525 -25.84 -31.75 -5.35
C GLY A 525 -26.95 -30.83 -4.83
N MET A 526 -27.32 -29.75 -5.53
CA MET A 526 -28.55 -29.04 -5.16
C MET A 526 -29.79 -29.83 -5.63
N PRO A 527 -30.68 -30.29 -4.73
CA PRO A 527 -31.94 -30.90 -5.13
C PRO A 527 -32.79 -29.86 -5.90
N PRO A 528 -33.60 -30.28 -6.88
CA PRO A 528 -34.44 -29.37 -7.64
C PRO A 528 -35.34 -28.59 -6.68
N SER A 529 -35.19 -27.27 -6.65
CA SER A 529 -35.99 -26.38 -5.83
C SER A 529 -37.47 -26.50 -6.25
N MET A 530 -38.29 -27.06 -5.36
CA MET A 530 -39.74 -27.05 -5.49
C MET A 530 -40.25 -25.61 -5.69
N PRO A 531 -41.21 -25.37 -6.60
CA PRO A 531 -41.79 -24.05 -6.80
C PRO A 531 -42.52 -23.58 -5.53
N LEU A 532 -42.11 -22.41 -5.03
CA LEU A 532 -42.75 -21.74 -3.90
C LEU A 532 -44.18 -21.35 -4.26
N MET A 533 -45.16 -21.98 -3.61
CA MET A 533 -46.55 -21.52 -3.60
C MET A 533 -46.67 -20.18 -2.84
N PRO A 534 -47.56 -19.26 -3.28
CA PRO A 534 -47.75 -17.97 -2.63
C PRO A 534 -48.44 -18.15 -1.27
N ARG A 535 -47.79 -17.65 -0.21
CA ARG A 535 -48.29 -17.71 1.16
C ARG A 535 -49.34 -16.63 1.39
N ALA A 536 -50.57 -17.05 1.68
CA ALA A 536 -51.67 -16.17 2.07
C ALA A 536 -51.39 -15.49 3.43
N TYR A 537 -51.66 -14.18 3.46
CA TYR A 537 -51.58 -13.29 4.61
C TYR A 537 -52.76 -13.56 5.57
N LEU A 538 -52.48 -13.74 6.86
CA LEU A 538 -53.45 -13.55 7.95
C LEU A 538 -52.79 -12.75 9.09
N PRO A 539 -53.48 -11.76 9.69
CA PRO A 539 -52.88 -10.85 10.65
C PRO A 539 -53.00 -11.39 12.09
N SER A 540 -51.91 -11.30 12.85
CA SER A 540 -51.91 -11.53 14.30
C SER A 540 -51.83 -10.18 15.01
N MET A 541 -52.89 -9.85 15.74
CA MET A 541 -52.88 -8.85 16.80
C MET A 541 -51.93 -9.28 17.93
N GLY A 542 -51.22 -8.34 18.54
CA GLY A 542 -50.35 -8.59 19.68
C GLY A 542 -49.78 -7.31 20.28
N ALA A 543 -50.33 -6.94 21.43
CA ALA A 543 -50.12 -5.75 22.24
C ALA A 543 -48.66 -5.28 22.47
N ALA A 544 -48.50 -3.96 22.53
CA ALA A 544 -47.36 -3.24 23.08
C ALA A 544 -47.38 -3.22 24.62
N PRO A 545 -46.21 -3.13 25.28
CA PRO A 545 -46.12 -2.59 26.64
C PRO A 545 -45.45 -1.22 26.67
N ALA A 546 -45.82 -0.47 27.70
CA ALA A 546 -45.73 0.97 27.84
C ALA A 546 -44.36 1.49 28.32
N CYS A 547 -44.08 2.75 27.97
CA CYS A 547 -43.06 3.60 28.59
C CYS A 547 -43.37 3.86 30.08
N PRO A 548 -42.34 4.06 30.93
CA PRO A 548 -42.51 4.75 32.20
C PRO A 548 -42.21 6.26 32.08
N PRO A 549 -42.76 7.09 33.00
CA PRO A 549 -42.91 8.53 32.82
C PRO A 549 -41.75 9.36 33.39
N ALA A 550 -41.65 10.59 32.86
CA ALA A 550 -40.82 11.68 33.35
C ALA A 550 -41.45 12.42 34.56
N SER A 551 -40.61 12.96 35.45
CA SER A 551 -40.83 14.16 36.29
C SER A 551 -39.63 14.38 37.24
N PRO A 552 -39.46 15.55 37.87
CA PRO A 552 -39.68 16.92 37.39
C PRO A 552 -38.47 17.85 37.71
N ALA A 553 -38.66 19.14 37.45
CA ALA A 553 -37.67 20.21 37.31
C ALA A 553 -37.10 20.88 38.60
N SER A 554 -35.97 21.57 38.38
CA SER A 554 -35.53 22.90 38.91
C SER A 554 -35.04 23.03 40.38
N PRO A 555 -34.34 24.14 40.80
CA PRO A 555 -33.98 25.39 40.09
C PRO A 555 -32.54 25.98 40.30
N ASP A 556 -32.24 27.03 39.52
CA ASP A 556 -31.48 28.29 39.80
C ASP A 556 -30.07 28.34 40.43
N LEU A 557 -29.20 29.15 39.78
CA LEU A 557 -28.23 30.14 40.31
C LEU A 557 -27.52 30.78 39.08
N VAL A 558 -27.83 31.98 38.57
CA VAL A 558 -27.69 33.37 39.06
C VAL A 558 -26.27 33.78 39.49
N GLY A 559 -25.69 34.73 38.71
CA GLY A 559 -24.63 35.68 39.10
C GLY A 559 -23.19 35.17 38.91
N CYS A 560 -22.19 35.90 38.41
CA CYS A 560 -21.96 37.35 38.38
C CYS A 560 -20.93 37.73 37.30
N LEU A 561 -21.16 38.85 36.61
CA LEU A 561 -20.15 39.74 36.02
C LEU A 561 -19.42 40.51 37.14
N PRO A 562 -18.18 40.98 36.91
CA PRO A 562 -17.96 42.42 36.71
C PRO A 562 -16.92 42.71 35.59
N ARG A 563 -17.12 43.68 34.69
CA ARG A 563 -17.08 45.16 34.80
C ARG A 563 -15.66 45.75 34.92
N VAL A 564 -15.19 46.25 33.77
CA VAL A 564 -14.50 47.53 33.47
C VAL A 564 -13.61 48.16 34.56
N GLY A 565 -12.34 48.39 34.20
CA GLY A 565 -11.47 49.38 34.84
C GLY A 565 -10.28 49.73 33.96
N GLY A 566 -10.40 50.79 33.15
CA GLY A 566 -9.29 51.34 32.39
C GLY A 566 -8.39 52.24 33.23
N LYS A 567 -7.18 52.53 32.72
CA LYS A 567 -6.47 53.80 32.95
C LYS A 567 -5.31 53.97 31.96
N ARG A 568 -5.34 55.12 31.29
CA ARG A 568 -4.33 55.69 30.38
C ARG A 568 -3.17 56.34 31.15
N ARG A 569 -2.02 56.47 30.46
CA ARG A 569 -0.99 57.55 30.44
C ARG A 569 0.41 56.91 30.26
N ALA A 570 1.38 57.44 29.54
CA ALA A 570 1.53 58.62 28.69
C ALA A 570 2.84 58.47 27.85
N GLU A 571 2.83 59.08 26.66
CA GLU A 571 3.92 59.72 25.87
C GLU A 571 5.25 60.02 26.62
N ALA A 572 6.47 60.11 26.07
CA ALA A 572 7.14 60.07 24.73
C ALA A 572 8.69 60.13 25.03
N PRO A 573 9.66 60.55 24.16
CA PRO A 573 9.81 60.58 22.69
C PRO A 573 11.14 59.97 22.14
N LEU A 574 11.20 59.84 20.80
CA LEU A 574 12.38 59.62 19.93
C LEU A 574 13.43 60.76 20.00
N PRO A 575 14.70 60.51 19.57
CA PRO A 575 15.17 60.93 18.23
C PRO A 575 16.26 59.97 17.65
N ALA A 576 16.81 60.01 16.44
CA ALA A 576 16.55 60.65 15.15
C ALA A 576 17.35 59.87 14.08
N LEU A 577 16.89 59.97 12.82
CA LEU A 577 17.58 59.89 11.53
C LEU A 577 19.10 59.61 11.48
N LEU A 578 19.50 58.68 10.59
CA LEU A 578 20.65 58.87 9.69
C LEU A 578 20.52 58.00 8.43
N MET A 579 20.91 58.61 7.31
CA MET A 579 20.64 58.17 5.94
C MET A 579 21.60 57.10 5.41
N THR A 580 21.11 56.38 4.40
CA THR A 580 21.73 55.40 3.52
C THR A 580 23.04 55.86 2.84
N PRO A 581 23.82 54.92 2.27
CA PRO A 581 23.77 54.86 0.81
C PRO A 581 23.62 53.45 0.19
N THR A 582 23.03 53.50 -0.99
CA THR A 582 22.57 52.49 -1.93
C THR A 582 23.69 51.63 -2.52
N VAL A 583 23.50 50.30 -2.57
CA VAL A 583 24.22 49.38 -3.45
C VAL A 583 23.20 48.59 -4.29
N LYS A 584 23.31 48.71 -5.61
CA LYS A 584 22.51 47.97 -6.60
C LYS A 584 22.96 46.51 -6.69
N PRO A 585 22.05 45.52 -6.79
CA PRO A 585 22.34 44.25 -7.43
C PRO A 585 21.73 44.14 -8.84
N ARG A 586 22.44 43.37 -9.67
CA ARG A 586 22.14 43.03 -11.06
C ARG A 586 21.02 41.98 -11.16
N PHE A 587 20.34 42.04 -12.29
CA PHE A 587 19.27 41.16 -12.78
C PHE A 587 19.59 39.65 -12.72
N GLY A 588 18.60 38.87 -12.29
CA GLY A 588 18.44 37.42 -12.49
C GLY A 588 16.95 37.06 -12.41
N ALA A 589 16.47 36.22 -13.32
CA ALA A 589 15.08 36.00 -13.73
C ALA A 589 14.12 35.40 -12.66
N PRO A 590 12.79 35.43 -12.87
CA PRO A 590 11.79 35.32 -11.80
C PRO A 590 11.39 33.87 -11.49
N SER A 591 11.26 33.58 -10.20
CA SER A 591 10.47 32.45 -9.70
C SER A 591 9.13 32.99 -9.21
N MET A 592 8.03 32.42 -9.73
CA MET A 592 6.67 32.75 -9.31
C MET A 592 6.48 32.46 -7.82
N ILE A 593 6.30 33.52 -7.04
CA ILE A 593 5.72 33.49 -5.70
C ILE A 593 4.39 34.25 -5.81
N THR A 594 3.29 33.61 -5.43
CA THR A 594 1.99 34.22 -5.19
C THR A 594 1.62 34.07 -3.70
N PRO A 595 0.76 34.97 -3.17
CA PRO A 595 1.21 35.85 -2.10
C PRO A 595 0.62 35.52 -0.72
N THR A 596 1.40 35.85 0.31
CA THR A 596 0.90 36.15 1.65
C THR A 596 0.18 37.50 1.63
N CYS A 597 -1.12 37.50 1.91
CA CYS A 597 -1.86 38.72 2.24
C CYS A 597 -1.58 39.09 3.69
N SER A 598 -0.67 40.06 3.87
CA SER A 598 -0.69 40.96 5.01
C SER A 598 -1.68 42.08 4.70
N SER A 599 -2.61 42.33 5.62
CA SER A 599 -3.23 43.64 5.76
C SER A 599 -3.10 44.03 7.22
N ASP A 600 -2.25 45.04 7.44
CA ASP A 600 -2.10 45.82 8.65
C ASP A 600 -3.44 46.33 9.18
N LEU A 601 -3.49 46.62 10.50
CA LEU A 601 -3.75 47.97 11.01
C LEU A 601 -3.69 48.00 12.56
N ASP A 602 -2.87 48.96 13.03
CA ASP A 602 -2.97 49.77 14.24
C ASP A 602 -2.72 49.16 15.64
N ALA A 603 -1.49 49.31 16.13
CA ALA A 603 -1.10 50.27 17.19
C ALA A 603 0.35 50.06 17.67
#